data_AF-A0A6A5HQB2-F1
#
_entry.id   AF-A0A6A5HQB2-F1
#
_cell.length_a   1.000
_cell.length_b   1.000
_cell.length_c   1.000
_cell.angle_alpha   90.00
_cell.angle_beta   90.00
_cell.angle_gamma   90.00
#
_symmetry.space_group_name_H-M   'P 1'
#
loop_
_entity.id
_entity.type
_entity.pdbx_description
1 polymer ?
#
loop_
_entity_poly.entity_id
_entity_poly.type
_entity_poly.pdbx_seq_one_letter_code
_entity_poly.pdbx_strand_id
1 'polypeptide(L)'
;MKCLILVSAIFVLIFARSVPTFPSPTIDVLIGPNCHMCEVILNNVRYEYHNNFTGVTPDQLRKSLYVQCDLNLNGFTDEECHRIADNDSADILQQLQAGTSSYRICQRELLC
;
A
#
# COMPACT_ATOMS: atom_id res chain seq x y z
N MET A 1 32.00 -5.01 54.10
CA MET A 1 31.30 -4.18 53.09
C MET A 1 31.68 -4.63 51.68
N LYS A 2 31.32 -5.87 51.29
CA LYS A 2 31.61 -6.43 49.95
C LYS A 2 30.50 -7.35 49.41
N CYS A 3 29.63 -7.90 50.29
CA CYS A 3 28.54 -8.81 49.87
C CYS A 3 27.28 -8.10 49.33
N LEU A 4 27.05 -6.82 49.63
CA LEU A 4 25.83 -6.12 49.22
C LEU A 4 25.81 -5.73 47.73
N ILE A 5 26.97 -5.67 47.07
CA ILE A 5 27.07 -5.27 45.65
C ILE A 5 26.75 -6.45 44.71
N LEU A 6 26.96 -7.69 45.16
CA LEU A 6 26.73 -8.90 44.35
C LEU A 6 25.25 -9.21 44.10
N VAL A 7 24.37 -8.87 45.04
CA VAL A 7 22.92 -9.15 44.92
C VAL A 7 22.26 -8.20 43.89
N SER A 8 22.75 -6.96 43.81
CA SER A 8 22.26 -5.95 42.86
C SER A 8 22.58 -6.29 41.41
N ALA A 9 23.75 -6.87 41.14
CA ALA A 9 24.18 -7.21 39.78
C ALA A 9 23.41 -8.40 39.20
N ILE A 10 22.98 -9.34 40.05
CA ILE A 10 22.23 -10.53 39.64
C ILE A 10 20.79 -10.16 39.24
N PHE A 11 20.18 -9.19 39.94
CA PHE A 11 18.81 -8.77 39.62
C PHE A 11 18.74 -8.17 38.19
N VAL A 12 19.68 -7.30 37.81
CA VAL A 12 19.70 -6.70 36.46
C VAL A 12 19.87 -7.75 35.35
N LEU A 13 20.64 -8.82 35.61
CA LEU A 13 20.87 -9.90 34.62
C LEU A 13 19.64 -10.80 34.40
N ILE A 14 18.76 -10.94 35.39
CA ILE A 14 17.56 -11.78 35.27
C ILE A 14 16.46 -11.04 34.48
N PHE A 15 16.32 -9.72 34.65
CA PHE A 15 15.35 -8.92 33.89
C PHE A 15 15.75 -8.70 32.43
N ALA A 16 17.05 -8.71 32.11
CA ALA A 16 17.51 -8.60 30.72
C ALA A 16 17.23 -9.87 29.87
N ARG A 17 17.09 -11.04 30.50
CA ARG A 17 16.84 -12.32 29.81
C ARG A 17 15.37 -12.67 29.63
N SER A 18 14.48 -11.94 30.29
CA SER A 18 13.04 -12.23 30.33
C SER A 18 12.20 -11.23 29.56
N VAL A 19 12.82 -10.25 28.87
CA VAL A 19 12.12 -9.50 27.84
C VAL A 19 11.86 -10.50 26.72
N PRO A 20 10.61 -10.94 26.50
CA PRO A 20 10.30 -11.64 25.28
C PRO A 20 10.63 -10.62 24.20
N THR A 21 11.62 -10.92 23.35
CA THR A 21 11.65 -10.32 22.03
C THR A 21 10.36 -10.80 21.38
N PHE A 22 9.28 -10.06 21.62
CA PHE A 22 8.10 -10.13 20.78
C PHE A 22 8.69 -9.97 19.38
N PRO A 23 8.51 -10.96 18.48
CA PRO A 23 8.79 -10.69 17.10
C PRO A 23 8.07 -9.39 16.81
N SER A 24 8.84 -8.34 16.48
CA SER A 24 8.29 -7.10 15.95
C SER A 24 7.23 -7.58 14.96
N PRO A 25 5.96 -7.20 15.09
CA PRO A 25 4.96 -7.70 14.17
C PRO A 25 5.51 -7.32 12.80
N THR A 26 6.01 -8.32 12.08
CA THR A 26 6.02 -8.30 10.64
C THR A 26 4.54 -8.33 10.37
N ILE A 27 3.94 -7.13 10.40
CA ILE A 27 2.88 -6.83 9.48
C ILE A 27 3.56 -7.12 8.16
N ASP A 28 3.42 -8.36 7.69
CA ASP A 28 3.35 -8.60 6.27
C ASP A 28 2.33 -7.56 5.85
N VAL A 29 2.83 -6.46 5.28
CA VAL A 29 2.04 -5.49 4.54
C VAL A 29 1.56 -6.32 3.37
N LEU A 30 0.55 -7.13 3.64
CA LEU A 30 -0.02 -8.05 2.72
C LEU A 30 -0.83 -7.15 1.81
N ILE A 31 -0.15 -6.75 0.74
CA ILE A 31 -0.72 -6.22 -0.50
C ILE A 31 -1.10 -4.74 -0.35
N GLY A 32 -0.85 -3.94 -1.40
CA GLY A 32 -1.26 -2.54 -1.48
C GLY A 32 -2.78 -2.35 -1.29
N PRO A 33 -3.33 -1.14 -1.42
CA PRO A 33 -4.73 -0.80 -1.12
C PRO A 33 -5.72 -1.94 -1.42
N ASN A 34 -6.01 -2.70 -0.37
CA ASN A 34 -6.82 -3.91 -0.27
C ASN A 34 -7.63 -4.20 -1.55
N CYS A 35 -7.12 -4.99 -2.51
CA CYS A 35 -7.69 -5.39 -3.81
C CYS A 35 -9.02 -4.75 -4.26
N HIS A 36 -10.07 -4.96 -3.47
CA HIS A 36 -11.36 -4.26 -3.57
C HIS A 36 -11.25 -2.74 -3.76
N MET A 37 -10.36 -2.07 -3.06
CA MET A 37 -10.15 -0.63 -3.10
C MET A 37 -9.47 -0.19 -4.41
N CYS A 38 -8.48 -0.94 -4.89
CA CYS A 38 -7.94 -0.72 -6.23
C CYS A 38 -9.05 -0.85 -7.30
N GLU A 39 -9.92 -1.87 -7.17
CA GLU A 39 -11.05 -2.02 -8.08
C GLU A 39 -12.01 -0.84 -8.01
N VAL A 40 -12.34 -0.34 -6.82
CA VAL A 40 -13.19 0.85 -6.63
C VAL A 40 -12.56 2.07 -7.33
N ILE A 41 -11.27 2.33 -7.09
CA ILE A 41 -10.54 3.44 -7.71
C ILE A 41 -10.57 3.33 -9.24
N LEU A 42 -10.20 2.18 -9.81
CA LEU A 42 -10.20 1.98 -11.25
C LEU A 42 -11.61 2.02 -11.86
N ASN A 43 -12.62 1.54 -11.14
CA ASN A 43 -14.01 1.63 -11.59
C ASN A 43 -14.52 3.08 -11.60
N ASN A 44 -14.10 3.90 -10.63
CA ASN A 44 -14.41 5.34 -10.62
C ASN A 44 -13.73 6.06 -11.79
N VAL A 45 -12.46 5.77 -12.07
CA VAL A 45 -11.75 6.29 -13.25
C VAL A 45 -12.45 5.86 -14.54
N ARG A 46 -12.85 4.59 -14.65
CA ARG A 46 -13.64 4.09 -15.77
C ARG A 46 -14.95 4.84 -15.94
N TYR A 47 -15.61 5.18 -14.85
CA TYR A 47 -16.83 5.98 -14.87
C TYR A 47 -16.57 7.42 -15.35
N GLU A 48 -15.52 8.07 -14.84
CA GLU A 48 -15.07 9.42 -15.23
C GLU A 48 -14.83 9.53 -16.74
N TYR A 49 -14.16 8.53 -17.33
CA TYR A 49 -13.85 8.49 -18.76
C TYR A 49 -14.93 7.79 -19.61
N HIS A 50 -16.08 7.42 -19.03
CA HIS A 50 -17.14 6.68 -19.71
C HIS A 50 -16.64 5.41 -20.44
N ASN A 51 -15.67 4.71 -19.84
CA ASN A 51 -14.96 3.57 -20.42
C ASN A 51 -14.25 3.85 -21.77
N ASN A 52 -13.96 5.11 -22.08
CA ASN A 52 -13.28 5.50 -23.31
C ASN A 52 -11.92 6.16 -23.02
N PHE A 53 -10.85 5.43 -23.30
CA PHE A 53 -9.47 5.85 -23.03
C PHE A 53 -8.66 6.18 -24.30
N THR A 54 -9.29 6.25 -25.48
CA THR A 54 -8.58 6.41 -26.77
C THR A 54 -7.84 7.75 -26.90
N GLY A 55 -8.33 8.81 -26.24
CA GLY A 55 -7.69 10.14 -26.23
C GLY A 55 -7.02 10.50 -24.91
N VAL A 56 -6.96 9.57 -23.96
CA VAL A 56 -6.42 9.82 -22.61
C VAL A 56 -4.91 9.64 -22.65
N THR A 57 -4.17 10.58 -22.06
CA THR A 57 -2.71 10.48 -21.89
C THR A 57 -2.36 9.88 -20.52
N PRO A 58 -1.14 9.33 -20.36
CA PRO A 58 -0.70 8.85 -19.05
C PRO A 58 -0.79 9.92 -17.94
N ASP A 59 -0.46 11.18 -18.25
CA ASP A 59 -0.56 12.29 -17.29
C ASP A 59 -2.01 12.62 -16.89
N GLN A 60 -2.96 12.47 -17.82
CA GLN A 60 -4.38 12.67 -17.51
C GLN A 60 -4.89 11.55 -16.62
N LEU A 61 -4.58 10.30 -16.96
CA LEU A 61 -4.95 9.14 -16.14
C LEU A 61 -4.34 9.24 -14.73
N ARG A 62 -3.05 9.57 -14.65
CA ARG A 62 -2.34 9.78 -13.39
C ARG A 62 -3.05 10.78 -12.49
N LYS A 63 -3.46 11.93 -13.03
CA LYS A 63 -4.21 12.94 -12.25
C LYS A 63 -5.55 12.40 -11.74
N SER A 64 -6.29 11.66 -12.57
CA SER A 64 -7.54 11.04 -12.13
C SER A 64 -7.30 10.00 -11.04
N LEU A 65 -6.25 9.17 -11.17
CA LEU A 65 -5.87 8.20 -10.13
C LEU A 65 -5.51 8.90 -8.82
N TYR A 66 -4.72 9.97 -8.86
CA TYR A 66 -4.40 10.80 -7.68
C TYR A 66 -5.67 11.29 -6.96
N VAL A 67 -6.60 11.88 -7.71
CA VAL A 67 -7.88 12.34 -7.14
C VAL A 67 -8.64 11.18 -6.50
N GLN A 68 -8.63 9.99 -7.11
CA GLN A 68 -9.28 8.84 -6.51
C GLN A 68 -8.54 8.29 -5.29
N CYS A 69 -7.21 8.35 -5.23
CA CYS A 69 -6.43 8.03 -4.04
C CYS A 69 -6.85 8.93 -2.88
N ASP A 70 -6.77 10.25 -3.08
CA ASP A 70 -7.12 11.28 -2.07
C ASP A 70 -8.55 11.14 -1.53
N LEU A 71 -9.50 10.73 -2.39
CA LEU A 71 -10.91 10.61 -2.04
C LEU A 71 -11.28 9.32 -1.30
N ASN A 72 -10.56 8.22 -1.57
CA ASN A 72 -10.96 6.89 -1.11
C ASN A 72 -10.00 6.30 -0.06
N LEU A 73 -8.81 6.88 0.10
CA LEU A 73 -7.74 6.38 0.95
C LEU A 73 -7.28 7.42 1.97
N ASN A 74 -6.52 6.95 2.96
CA ASN A 74 -5.93 7.82 3.96
C ASN A 74 -4.65 7.20 4.55
N GLY A 75 -3.71 8.06 4.96
CA GLY A 75 -2.46 7.63 5.58
C GLY A 75 -1.59 6.83 4.59
N PHE A 76 -1.02 5.72 5.06
CA PHE A 76 -0.05 4.94 4.28
C PHE A 76 -0.61 4.38 2.95
N THR A 77 -1.90 4.01 2.92
CA THR A 77 -2.51 3.47 1.70
C THR A 77 -2.68 4.52 0.60
N ASP A 78 -2.88 5.78 1.00
CA ASP A 78 -2.93 6.92 0.08
C ASP A 78 -1.57 7.18 -0.56
N GLU A 79 -0.50 7.22 0.25
CA GLU A 79 0.88 7.39 -0.23
C GLU A 79 1.27 6.30 -1.23
N GLU A 80 0.90 5.04 -0.96
CA GLU A 80 1.18 3.92 -1.86
C GLU A 80 0.38 4.01 -3.16
N CYS A 81 -0.89 4.44 -3.09
CA CYS A 81 -1.71 4.66 -4.27
C CYS A 81 -1.13 5.76 -5.17
N HIS A 82 -0.65 6.86 -4.58
CA HIS A 82 0.06 7.90 -5.30
C HIS A 82 1.34 7.41 -5.96
N ARG A 83 2.13 6.59 -5.25
CA ARG A 83 3.34 5.97 -5.81
C ARG A 83 3.04 5.12 -7.05
N ILE A 84 1.95 4.37 -7.03
CA ILE A 84 1.53 3.55 -8.17
C ILE A 84 1.02 4.43 -9.31
N ALA A 85 0.23 5.46 -9.01
CA ALA A 85 -0.19 6.41 -10.02
C ALA A 85 1.02 7.10 -10.71
N ASP A 86 2.07 7.43 -9.97
CA ASP A 86 3.30 8.00 -10.56
C ASP A 86 4.06 7.01 -11.44
N ASN A 87 4.18 5.74 -11.04
CA ASN A 87 5.04 4.77 -11.73
C ASN A 87 4.33 4.01 -12.85
N ASP A 88 3.05 3.67 -12.66
CA ASP A 88 2.38 2.61 -13.40
C ASP A 88 1.24 3.14 -14.29
N SER A 89 0.94 4.44 -14.24
CA SER A 89 -0.14 5.05 -15.06
C SER A 89 -0.04 4.75 -16.55
N ALA A 90 1.18 4.64 -17.11
CA ALA A 90 1.34 4.31 -18.53
C ALA A 90 0.90 2.86 -18.83
N ASP A 91 1.24 1.92 -17.97
CA ASP A 91 0.86 0.50 -18.12
C ASP A 91 -0.63 0.31 -17.83
N ILE A 92 -1.14 0.90 -16.73
CA ILE A 92 -2.57 0.90 -16.39
C ILE A 92 -3.39 1.47 -17.55
N LEU A 93 -2.95 2.57 -18.17
CA LEU A 93 -3.63 3.14 -19.34
C LEU A 93 -3.66 2.16 -20.51
N GLN A 94 -2.56 1.50 -20.82
CA GLN A 94 -2.49 0.51 -21.90
C GLN A 94 -3.47 -0.65 -21.63
N GLN A 95 -3.55 -1.12 -20.39
CA GLN A 95 -4.49 -2.17 -20.00
C GLN A 95 -5.96 -1.70 -20.10
N LEU A 96 -6.25 -0.47 -19.68
CA LEU A 96 -7.59 0.13 -19.82
C LEU A 96 -8.00 0.29 -21.29
N GLN A 97 -7.08 0.74 -22.16
CA GLN A 97 -7.29 0.84 -23.60
C GLN A 97 -7.48 -0.53 -24.27
N ALA A 98 -6.84 -1.57 -23.74
CA ALA A 98 -7.05 -2.95 -24.17
C ALA A 98 -8.36 -3.57 -23.66
N GLY A 99 -9.12 -2.86 -22.81
CA GLY A 99 -10.37 -3.32 -22.23
C GLY A 99 -10.21 -4.29 -21.06
N THR A 100 -9.01 -4.41 -20.48
CA THR A 100 -8.76 -5.24 -19.30
C THR A 100 -9.63 -4.79 -18.12
N SER A 101 -10.19 -5.76 -17.37
CA SER A 101 -11.03 -5.46 -16.21
C SER A 101 -10.22 -4.89 -15.04
N SER A 102 -10.84 -4.05 -14.21
CA SER A 102 -10.21 -3.44 -13.04
C SER A 102 -9.55 -4.47 -12.12
N TYR A 103 -10.26 -5.57 -11.82
CA TYR A 103 -9.70 -6.71 -11.07
C TYR A 103 -8.39 -7.25 -11.65
N ARG A 104 -8.32 -7.43 -12.97
CA ARG A 104 -7.12 -7.98 -13.64
C ARG A 104 -5.96 -7.01 -13.62
N ILE A 105 -6.23 -5.71 -13.75
CA ILE A 105 -5.22 -4.66 -13.62
C ILE A 105 -4.68 -4.67 -12.18
N CYS A 106 -5.57 -4.65 -11.18
CA CYS A 106 -5.18 -4.65 -9.77
C CYS A 106 -4.36 -5.89 -9.36
N GLN A 107 -4.68 -7.08 -9.88
CA GLN A 107 -3.86 -8.29 -9.72
C GLN A 107 -2.46 -8.16 -10.32
N ARG A 108 -2.32 -7.40 -11.41
CA ARG A 108 -1.04 -7.26 -12.12
C ARG A 108 -0.13 -6.25 -11.44
N GLU A 109 -0.70 -5.16 -10.93
CA GLU A 109 0.01 -4.12 -10.19
C GLU A 109 0.36 -4.51 -8.75
N LEU A 110 0.17 -5.80 -8.37
CA LEU A 110 0.40 -6.31 -7.01
C LEU A 110 -0.43 -5.57 -5.94
N LEU A 111 -1.57 -5.03 -6.36
CA LEU A 111 -2.60 -4.39 -5.53
C LEU A 111 -3.70 -5.37 -5.09
N CYS A 112 -3.75 -6.51 -5.78
CA CYS A 112 -4.29 -7.79 -5.38
C CYS A 112 -3.15 -8.83 -5.53
#